data_AF-Q87ZJ6-F1
#
_entry.id   AF-Q87ZJ6-F1
#
_cell.length_a   1.000
_cell.length_b   1.000
_cell.length_c   1.000
_cell.angle_alpha   90.00
_cell.angle_beta   90.00
_cell.angle_gamma   90.00
#
_symmetry.space_group_name_H-M   'P 1'
#
loop_
_entity.id
_entity.type
_entity.pdbx_description
1 polymer ?
#
loop_
_entity_poly.entity_id
_entity_poly.type
_entity_poly.pdbx_seq_one_letter_code
_entity_poly.pdbx_strand_id
1 'polypeptide(L)'
;MSRTGARDKARRQLTETLALLTQAVSLLSKSRVVLKRSRSTDAAECLAMIESFCSCPLPTHPNQHPDNLAVDRFATAMKTKLAEGRAKGRDSWDMPWVKDQQLAEHLVKHLPKGNSGNFEDIANFAMMLHQRGADPHELTVAYAAIRQGSDQ
;
A
#
# COMPACT_ATOMS: atom_id res chain seq x y z
N MET A 1 15.71 -15.11 -1.59
CA MET A 1 14.29 -15.12 -1.15
C MET A 1 13.51 -14.15 -2.01
N SER A 2 12.43 -14.57 -2.67
CA SER A 2 11.66 -13.67 -3.56
C SER A 2 10.92 -12.60 -2.75
N ARG A 3 10.94 -11.35 -3.24
CA ARG A 3 10.24 -10.20 -2.61
C ARG A 3 8.75 -10.46 -2.37
N THR A 4 8.12 -11.28 -3.21
CA THR A 4 6.71 -11.71 -3.10
C THR A 4 6.46 -12.58 -1.87
N GLY A 5 7.36 -13.54 -1.56
CA GLY A 5 7.21 -14.41 -0.41
C GLY A 5 7.33 -13.69 0.93
N ALA A 6 8.20 -12.67 1.01
CA ALA A 6 8.32 -11.83 2.21
C ALA A 6 7.06 -11.00 2.46
N ARG A 7 6.47 -10.43 1.41
CA ARG A 7 5.22 -9.66 1.48
C ARG A 7 4.04 -10.53 1.91
N ASP A 8 3.91 -11.73 1.35
CA ASP A 8 2.79 -12.61 1.65
C ASP A 8 2.88 -13.17 3.08
N LYS A 9 4.11 -13.42 3.56
CA LYS A 9 4.36 -13.75 4.97
C LYS A 9 3.96 -12.59 5.91
N ALA A 10 4.33 -11.35 5.57
CA ALA A 10 3.96 -10.18 6.37
C ALA A 10 2.44 -9.96 6.41
N ARG A 11 1.74 -10.16 5.28
CA ARG A 11 0.27 -10.11 5.22
C ARG A 11 -0.37 -11.17 6.09
N ARG A 12 0.11 -12.41 6.03
CA ARG A 12 -0.39 -13.51 6.86
C ARG A 12 -0.20 -13.20 8.35
N GLN A 13 1.00 -12.78 8.74
CA GLN A 13 1.30 -12.42 10.12
C GLN A 13 0.41 -11.27 10.63
N LEU A 14 0.14 -10.27 9.79
CA LEU A 14 -0.78 -9.18 10.13
C LEU A 14 -2.21 -9.70 10.35
N THR A 15 -2.71 -10.55 9.45
CA THR A 15 -4.04 -11.16 9.59
C THR A 15 -4.16 -11.99 10.87
N GLU A 16 -3.17 -12.82 11.17
CA GLU A 16 -3.13 -13.63 12.40
C GLU A 16 -3.11 -12.74 13.65
N THR A 17 -2.32 -11.66 13.62
CA THR A 17 -2.25 -10.69 14.72
C THR A 17 -3.59 -9.99 14.93
N LEU A 18 -4.24 -9.53 13.85
CA LEU A 18 -5.57 -8.91 13.93
C LEU A 18 -6.64 -9.87 14.45
N ALA A 19 -6.57 -11.16 14.07
CA ALA A 19 -7.47 -12.18 14.58
C ALA A 19 -7.29 -12.39 16.09
N LEU A 20 -6.05 -12.46 16.58
CA LEU A 20 -5.74 -12.56 18.02
C LEU A 20 -6.24 -11.33 18.79
N LEU A 21 -6.01 -10.12 18.27
CA LEU A 21 -6.50 -8.89 18.89
C LEU A 21 -8.04 -8.86 18.95
N THR A 22 -8.71 -9.34 17.90
CA THR A 22 -10.18 -9.44 17.88
C THR A 22 -10.70 -10.39 18.97
N GLN A 23 -10.04 -11.54 19.16
CA GLN A 23 -10.38 -12.48 20.24
C GLN A 23 -10.13 -11.86 21.63
N ALA A 24 -9.01 -11.16 21.81
CA ALA A 24 -8.71 -10.47 23.06
C ALA A 24 -9.76 -9.42 23.42
N VAL A 25 -10.21 -8.60 22.46
CA VAL A 25 -11.29 -7.62 22.66
C VAL A 25 -12.61 -8.30 23.04
N SER A 26 -12.95 -9.43 22.41
CA SER A 26 -14.14 -10.22 22.75
C SER A 26 -14.07 -10.76 24.18
N LEU A 27 -12.91 -11.30 24.59
CA LEU A 27 -12.69 -11.79 25.94
C LEU A 27 -12.80 -10.66 26.97
N LEU A 28 -12.13 -9.53 26.76
CA LEU A 28 -12.23 -8.34 27.62
C LEU A 28 -13.67 -7.84 27.75
N SER A 29 -14.43 -7.83 26.65
CA SER A 29 -15.84 -7.41 26.65
C SER A 29 -16.71 -8.34 27.51
N LYS A 30 -16.50 -9.66 27.41
CA LYS A 30 -17.20 -10.64 28.25
C LYS A 30 -16.80 -10.51 29.72
N SER A 31 -15.50 -10.39 30.01
CA SER A 31 -14.99 -10.18 31.37
C SER A 31 -15.57 -8.92 32.00
N ARG A 32 -15.71 -7.82 31.24
CA ARG A 32 -16.34 -6.58 31.70
C ARG A 32 -17.77 -6.80 32.18
N VAL A 33 -18.57 -7.60 31.47
CA VAL A 33 -19.96 -7.92 31.87
C VAL A 33 -20.00 -8.70 33.18
N VAL A 34 -19.08 -9.65 33.36
CA VAL A 34 -19.00 -10.45 34.60
C VAL A 34 -18.54 -9.59 35.78
N LEU A 35 -17.48 -8.80 35.59
CA LEU A 35 -16.90 -7.94 36.64
C LEU A 35 -17.89 -6.88 37.13
N LYS A 36 -18.71 -6.30 36.24
CA LYS A 36 -19.78 -5.35 36.61
C LYS A 36 -20.81 -5.90 37.59
N ARG A 37 -20.97 -7.22 37.65
CA ARG A 37 -21.94 -7.90 38.53
C ARG A 37 -21.33 -8.28 39.87
N SER A 38 -20.00 -8.19 40.01
CA SER A 38 -19.29 -8.50 41.24
C SER A 38 -19.45 -7.38 42.27
N ARG A 39 -19.45 -7.75 43.55
CA ARG A 39 -19.39 -6.80 44.69
C ARG A 39 -17.98 -6.72 45.30
N SER A 40 -16.99 -7.35 44.67
CA SER A 40 -15.60 -7.36 45.14
C SER A 40 -14.88 -6.06 44.75
N THR A 41 -14.09 -5.52 45.67
CA THR A 41 -13.20 -4.37 45.43
C THR A 41 -12.18 -4.69 44.34
N ASP A 42 -11.56 -5.87 44.37
CA ASP A 42 -10.60 -6.32 43.34
C ASP A 42 -11.24 -6.36 41.94
N ALA A 43 -12.53 -6.71 41.87
CA ALA A 43 -13.27 -6.73 40.61
C ALA A 43 -13.56 -5.31 40.09
N ALA A 44 -13.79 -4.35 40.98
CA ALA A 44 -13.96 -2.94 40.62
C ALA A 44 -12.65 -2.32 40.12
N GLU A 45 -11.52 -2.63 40.76
CA GLU A 45 -10.19 -2.20 40.29
C GLU A 45 -9.84 -2.79 38.93
N CYS A 46 -10.11 -4.09 38.73
CA CYS A 46 -9.92 -4.75 37.45
C CYS A 46 -10.80 -4.13 36.35
N LEU A 47 -12.06 -3.80 36.66
CA LEU A 47 -12.95 -3.13 35.73
C LEU A 47 -12.42 -1.76 35.32
N ALA A 48 -11.91 -0.96 36.28
CA ALA A 48 -11.32 0.35 36.01
C ALA A 48 -10.09 0.26 35.10
N MET A 49 -9.22 -0.73 35.30
CA MET A 49 -8.07 -0.98 34.41
C MET A 49 -8.51 -1.32 32.98
N ILE A 50 -9.52 -2.18 32.82
CA ILE A 50 -10.07 -2.52 31.50
C ILE A 50 -10.66 -1.29 30.82
N GLU A 51 -11.43 -0.47 31.55
CA GLU A 51 -12.04 0.74 31.00
C GLU A 51 -11.01 1.79 30.61
N SER A 52 -9.94 1.95 31.41
CA SER A 52 -8.79 2.79 31.06
C SER A 52 -8.12 2.29 29.78
N PHE A 53 -7.83 0.99 29.67
CA PHE A 53 -7.21 0.41 28.48
C PHE A 53 -8.09 0.58 27.23
N CYS A 54 -9.39 0.30 27.32
CA CYS A 54 -10.32 0.47 26.21
C CYS A 54 -10.48 1.92 25.76
N SER A 55 -10.16 2.88 26.63
CA SER A 55 -10.21 4.32 26.32
C SER A 55 -8.87 4.88 25.82
N CYS A 56 -7.79 4.09 25.85
CA CYS A 56 -6.50 4.51 25.32
C CYS A 56 -6.60 4.73 23.81
N PRO A 57 -6.31 5.93 23.29
CA PRO A 57 -6.27 6.16 21.86
C PRO A 57 -5.16 5.30 21.25
N LEU A 58 -5.43 4.76 20.05
CA LEU A 58 -4.35 4.19 19.25
C LEU A 58 -3.31 5.28 18.98
N PRO A 59 -2.01 4.93 18.89
CA PRO A 59 -0.99 5.85 18.43
C PRO A 59 -1.40 6.38 17.06
N THR A 60 -1.91 7.61 17.04
CA THR A 60 -2.00 8.38 15.80
C THR A 60 -0.57 8.80 15.48
N HIS A 61 -0.17 8.82 14.21
CA HIS A 61 1.11 9.39 13.84
C HIS A 61 0.96 10.92 13.86
N PRO A 62 1.31 11.63 14.96
CA PRO A 62 0.82 13.00 15.17
C PRO A 62 1.56 14.03 14.31
N ASN A 63 2.57 13.60 13.54
CA ASN A 63 3.49 14.47 12.80
C ASN A 63 3.87 13.88 11.43
N GLN A 64 2.93 13.28 10.68
CA GLN A 64 3.22 13.00 9.28
C GLN A 64 3.33 14.31 8.51
N HIS A 65 4.52 14.60 7.99
CA HIS A 65 4.77 15.74 7.11
C HIS A 65 3.74 15.75 5.96
N PRO A 66 3.23 16.92 5.53
CA PRO A 66 2.26 17.02 4.44
C PRO A 66 2.65 16.25 3.16
N ASP A 67 3.94 16.19 2.85
CA ASP A 67 4.46 15.42 1.70
C ASP A 67 4.21 13.93 1.84
N ASN A 68 4.41 13.35 3.03
CA ASN A 68 4.14 11.92 3.26
C ASN A 68 2.66 11.62 3.06
N LEU A 69 1.79 12.51 3.54
CA LEU A 69 0.35 12.38 3.34
C LEU A 69 -0.03 12.52 1.86
N ALA A 70 0.64 13.39 1.10
CA ALA A 70 0.44 13.51 -0.35
C ALA A 70 0.90 12.24 -1.09
N VAL A 71 2.06 11.68 -0.71
CA VAL A 71 2.54 10.41 -1.25
C VAL A 71 1.57 9.26 -0.93
N ASP A 72 1.05 9.17 0.30
CA ASP A 72 0.10 8.13 0.69
C ASP A 72 -1.21 8.21 -0.10
N ARG A 73 -1.73 9.42 -0.32
CA ARG A 73 -2.89 9.66 -1.17
C ARG A 73 -2.62 9.25 -2.62
N PHE A 74 -1.48 9.66 -3.18
CA PHE A 74 -1.13 9.34 -4.56
C PHE A 74 -0.85 7.84 -4.75
N ALA A 75 -0.17 7.20 -3.80
CA ALA A 75 0.04 5.76 -3.78
C ALA A 75 -1.30 4.99 -3.72
N THR A 76 -2.31 5.53 -3.03
CA THR A 76 -3.66 4.98 -3.05
C THR A 76 -4.28 5.05 -4.45
N ALA A 77 -4.20 6.21 -5.13
CA ALA A 77 -4.68 6.35 -6.51
C ALA A 77 -3.94 5.41 -7.49
N MET A 78 -2.61 5.32 -7.38
CA MET A 78 -1.80 4.38 -8.16
C MET A 78 -2.26 2.92 -7.99
N LYS A 79 -2.51 2.49 -6.74
CA LYS A 79 -2.99 1.13 -6.43
C LYS A 79 -4.36 0.85 -7.03
N THR A 80 -5.29 1.82 -6.97
CA THR A 80 -6.61 1.72 -7.61
C THR A 80 -6.45 1.51 -9.12
N LYS A 81 -5.63 2.34 -9.77
CA LYS A 81 -5.41 2.23 -11.22
C LYS A 81 -4.73 0.92 -11.63
N LEU A 82 -3.78 0.43 -10.84
CA LEU A 82 -3.19 -0.89 -11.05
C LEU A 82 -4.23 -2.01 -10.86
N ALA A 83 -5.19 -1.86 -9.94
CA ALA A 83 -6.27 -2.83 -9.77
C ALA A 83 -7.16 -2.91 -11.01
N GLU A 84 -7.53 -1.77 -11.59
CA GLU A 84 -8.26 -1.71 -12.86
C GLU A 84 -7.45 -2.32 -14.02
N GLY A 85 -6.13 -2.07 -14.04
CA GLY A 85 -5.21 -2.69 -15.00
C GLY A 85 -5.21 -4.21 -14.90
N ARG A 86 -5.11 -4.75 -13.67
CA ARG A 86 -5.18 -6.20 -13.41
C ARG A 86 -6.52 -6.81 -13.84
N ALA A 87 -7.63 -6.12 -13.60
CA ALA A 87 -8.95 -6.55 -14.08
C ALA A 87 -9.04 -6.62 -15.62
N LYS A 88 -8.18 -5.87 -16.33
CA LYS A 88 -8.04 -5.89 -17.79
C LYS A 88 -6.91 -6.83 -18.28
N GLY A 89 -6.35 -7.68 -17.42
CA GLY A 89 -5.25 -8.59 -17.75
C GLY A 89 -3.87 -7.93 -17.89
N ARG A 90 -3.68 -6.72 -17.35
CA ARG A 90 -2.40 -5.98 -17.38
C ARG A 90 -1.66 -6.10 -16.05
N ASP A 91 -1.32 -7.33 -15.67
CA ASP A 91 -0.70 -7.63 -14.37
C ASP A 91 0.75 -8.11 -14.46
N SER A 92 1.27 -8.30 -15.68
CA SER A 92 2.48 -9.06 -15.95
C SER A 92 3.77 -8.22 -16.04
N TRP A 93 3.78 -6.98 -15.54
CA TRP A 93 4.92 -6.06 -15.69
C TRP A 93 6.20 -6.55 -15.01
N ASP A 94 6.09 -7.38 -13.98
CA ASP A 94 7.19 -7.96 -13.19
C ASP A 94 7.71 -9.28 -13.78
N MET A 95 7.15 -9.73 -14.90
CA MET A 95 7.55 -11.00 -15.52
C MET A 95 8.88 -10.88 -16.28
N PRO A 96 9.68 -11.96 -16.37
CA PRO A 96 11.01 -11.93 -16.98
C PRO A 96 11.03 -11.58 -18.48
N TRP A 97 9.94 -11.85 -19.19
CA TRP A 97 9.84 -11.57 -20.64
C TRP A 97 9.51 -10.10 -20.95
N VAL A 98 9.07 -9.32 -19.97
CA VAL A 98 8.87 -7.88 -20.13
C VAL A 98 10.24 -7.21 -20.10
N LYS A 99 10.55 -6.42 -21.12
CA LYS A 99 11.80 -5.67 -21.20
C LYS A 99 11.63 -4.29 -20.58
N ASP A 100 12.68 -3.80 -19.94
CA ASP A 100 12.67 -2.47 -19.32
C ASP A 100 12.44 -1.37 -20.36
N GLN A 101 13.05 -1.51 -21.55
CA GLN A 101 12.79 -0.66 -22.72
C GLN A 101 11.30 -0.51 -23.04
N GLN A 102 10.52 -1.59 -22.99
CA GLN A 102 9.08 -1.53 -23.28
C GLN A 102 8.33 -0.67 -22.25
N LEU A 103 8.70 -0.79 -20.96
CA LEU A 103 8.12 0.02 -19.90
C LEU A 103 8.53 1.50 -20.02
N ALA A 104 9.78 1.77 -20.39
CA ALA A 104 10.28 3.13 -20.65
C ALA A 104 9.55 3.77 -21.84
N GLU A 105 9.37 3.04 -22.94
CA GLU A 105 8.57 3.48 -24.08
C GLU A 105 7.12 3.78 -23.69
N HIS A 106 6.51 2.92 -22.87
CA HIS A 106 5.16 3.18 -22.36
C HIS A 106 5.12 4.44 -21.52
N LEU A 107 6.07 4.67 -20.61
CA LEU A 107 6.14 5.90 -19.82
C LEU A 107 6.20 7.13 -20.72
N VAL A 108 7.13 7.18 -21.66
CA VAL A 108 7.31 8.35 -22.53
C VAL A 108 6.08 8.59 -23.42
N LYS A 109 5.46 7.52 -23.95
CA LYS A 109 4.20 7.62 -24.71
C LYS A 109 3.03 8.20 -23.89
N HIS A 110 3.10 8.16 -22.56
CA HIS A 110 2.10 8.78 -21.68
C HIS A 110 2.38 10.24 -21.36
N LEU A 111 3.62 10.73 -21.49
CA LEU A 111 3.96 12.14 -21.22
C LEU A 111 3.11 13.17 -22.01
N PRO A 112 2.84 13.00 -23.32
CA PRO A 112 2.04 13.99 -24.05
C PRO A 112 0.52 13.88 -23.81
N LYS A 113 0.05 12.88 -23.05
CA LYS A 113 -1.38 12.65 -22.86
C LYS A 113 -1.95 13.59 -21.79
N GLY A 114 -3.08 14.24 -22.09
CA GLY A 114 -3.79 15.16 -21.18
C GLY A 114 -5.03 14.56 -20.51
N ASN A 115 -5.21 13.23 -20.53
CA ASN A 115 -6.40 12.59 -19.97
C ASN A 115 -6.33 12.43 -18.44
N SER A 116 -7.50 12.37 -17.81
CA SER A 116 -7.62 12.10 -16.36
C SER A 116 -6.94 10.77 -16.00
N GLY A 117 -6.24 10.76 -14.86
CA GLY A 117 -5.49 9.61 -14.37
C GLY A 117 -4.11 9.41 -14.99
N ASN A 118 -3.65 10.27 -15.91
CA ASN A 118 -2.37 10.07 -16.60
C ASN A 118 -1.16 10.21 -15.66
N PHE A 119 -1.26 11.00 -14.59
CA PHE A 119 -0.21 11.08 -13.56
C PHE A 119 0.05 9.71 -12.92
N GLU A 120 -1.01 8.95 -12.61
CA GLU A 120 -0.93 7.61 -12.08
C GLU A 120 -0.35 6.62 -13.10
N ASP A 121 -0.62 6.79 -14.40
CA ASP A 121 0.00 5.96 -15.45
C ASP A 121 1.51 6.20 -15.48
N ILE A 122 1.95 7.46 -15.58
CA ILE A 122 3.37 7.85 -15.58
C ILE A 122 4.06 7.33 -14.32
N ALA A 123 3.46 7.57 -13.15
CA ALA A 123 4.02 7.13 -11.88
C ALA A 123 4.07 5.61 -11.75
N ASN A 124 3.05 4.89 -12.25
CA ASN A 124 3.07 3.43 -12.24
C ASN A 124 4.17 2.87 -13.13
N PHE A 125 4.38 3.38 -14.35
CA PHE A 125 5.50 2.94 -15.19
C PHE A 125 6.85 3.29 -14.57
N ALA A 126 7.00 4.49 -13.98
CA ALA A 126 8.21 4.86 -13.26
C ALA A 126 8.50 3.92 -12.09
N MET A 127 7.45 3.60 -11.31
CA MET A 127 7.53 2.64 -10.21
C MET A 127 7.91 1.24 -10.70
N MET A 128 7.32 0.75 -11.81
CA MET A 128 7.66 -0.56 -12.38
C MET A 128 9.14 -0.66 -12.77
N LEU A 129 9.67 0.36 -13.47
CA LEU A 129 11.08 0.45 -13.82
C LEU A 129 11.97 0.44 -12.57
N HIS A 130 11.64 1.27 -11.59
CA HIS A 130 12.36 1.32 -10.32
C HIS A 130 12.37 -0.03 -9.59
N GLN A 131 11.23 -0.72 -9.49
CA GLN A 131 11.14 -2.01 -8.79
C GLN A 131 11.91 -3.13 -9.51
N ARG A 132 12.05 -3.03 -10.83
CA ARG A 132 12.85 -3.95 -11.66
C ARG A 132 14.34 -3.67 -11.60
N GLY A 133 14.75 -2.52 -11.06
CA GLY A 133 16.16 -2.10 -11.05
C GLY A 133 16.65 -1.75 -12.45
N ALA A 134 15.76 -1.28 -13.32
CA ALA A 134 16.08 -0.87 -14.67
C ALA A 134 17.13 0.27 -14.68
N ASP A 135 18.00 0.29 -15.68
CA ASP A 135 18.91 1.41 -15.89
C ASP A 135 18.12 2.67 -16.29
N PRO A 136 18.27 3.81 -15.57
CA PRO A 136 17.64 5.07 -15.96
C PRO A 136 17.93 5.51 -17.40
N HIS A 137 19.02 5.03 -18.03
CA HIS A 137 19.35 5.30 -19.42
C HIS A 137 18.25 4.85 -20.41
N GLU A 138 17.48 3.82 -20.07
CA GLU A 138 16.33 3.35 -20.88
C GLU A 138 15.31 4.47 -21.16
N LEU A 139 15.11 5.40 -20.21
CA LEU A 139 14.23 6.55 -20.41
C LEU A 139 14.80 7.55 -21.42
N THR A 140 16.12 7.73 -21.43
CA THR A 140 16.79 8.63 -22.38
C THR A 140 16.67 8.09 -23.79
N VAL A 141 16.90 6.78 -23.96
CA VAL A 141 16.76 6.08 -25.25
C VAL A 141 15.31 6.15 -25.74
N ALA A 142 14.34 5.83 -24.88
CA ALA A 142 12.91 5.89 -25.22
C ALA A 142 12.46 7.31 -25.62
N TYR A 143 12.94 8.34 -24.91
CA TYR A 143 12.64 9.73 -25.23
C TYR A 143 13.22 10.18 -26.57
N ALA A 144 14.48 9.83 -26.85
CA ALA A 144 15.13 10.15 -28.12
C ALA A 144 14.42 9.46 -29.31
N ALA A 145 14.03 8.20 -29.15
CA ALA A 145 13.32 7.44 -30.19
C ALA A 145 11.98 8.08 -30.58
N ILE A 146 11.20 8.56 -29.59
CA ILE A 146 9.92 9.24 -29.86
C ILE A 146 10.13 10.57 -30.58
N ARG A 147 11.18 11.31 -30.25
CA ARG A 147 11.51 12.56 -30.96
C ARG A 147 11.84 12.29 -32.43
N GLN A 148 12.67 11.29 -32.72
CA GLN A 148 13.07 10.96 -34.09
C GLN A 148 11.91 10.43 -34.94
N GLY A 149 10.95 9.73 -34.35
CA GLY A 149 9.73 9.28 -35.04
C GLY A 149 8.66 10.36 -35.23
N SER A 150 8.84 11.57 -34.68
CA SER A 150 7.95 12.72 -34.88
C SER A 150 8.34 13.57 -36.10
N ASP A 151 9.56 13.36 -36.62
CA ASP A 151 10.17 14.10 -37.73
C ASP A 151 10.14 13.32 -39.07
N GLN A 152 9.42 12.19 -39.13
CA GLN A 152 9.15 11.39 -40.33
C GLN A 152 7.65 11.37 -40.63
#